data_AF-A0A2R5FYY5-F1
#
_entry.id   AF-A0A2R5FYY5-F1
#
_cell.length_a   1.000
_cell.length_b   1.000
_cell.length_c   1.000
_cell.angle_alpha   90.00
_cell.angle_beta   90.00
_cell.angle_gamma   90.00
#
_symmetry.space_group_name_H-M   'P 1'
#
loop_
_entity.id
_entity.type
_entity.pdbx_description
1 polymer ?
#
loop_
_entity_poly.entity_id
_entity_poly.type
_entity_poly.pdbx_seq_one_letter_code
_entity_poly.pdbx_strand_id
1 'polypeptide(L)'
;MQTLTLQELFGVKAVQTSDKLIINKSDLSLVGLTPTTNNRAQQLLVAILLQALISFQGYLTEENGNIITDENGNPIGYDNSQLYELLEIIHWGVYIPDGYTNRIRNQFIIHSYVLDNDPN
;
A
#
# COMPACT_ATOMS: atom_id res chain seq x y z
N MET A 1 6.61 -3.92 20.26
CA MET A 1 6.32 -3.61 18.84
C MET A 1 6.77 -2.18 18.61
N GLN A 2 7.71 -1.95 17.69
CA GLN A 2 8.19 -0.60 17.41
C GLN A 2 7.14 0.15 16.60
N THR A 3 6.66 1.27 17.12
CA THR A 3 5.70 2.15 16.43
C THR A 3 6.48 3.04 15.47
N LEU A 4 6.14 3.01 14.18
CA LEU A 4 6.72 3.94 13.20
C LEU A 4 6.39 5.38 13.59
N THR A 5 7.39 6.25 13.50
CA THR A 5 7.20 7.69 13.62
C THR A 5 6.42 8.24 12.43
N LEU A 6 5.88 9.45 12.59
CA LEU A 6 5.17 10.14 11.50
C LEU A 6 6.04 10.28 10.24
N GLN A 7 7.32 10.57 10.44
CA GLN A 7 8.27 10.78 9.34
C GLN A 7 8.69 9.48 8.67
N GLU A 8 8.79 8.38 9.41
CA GLU A 8 9.03 7.05 8.83
C GLU A 8 7.84 6.57 7.99
N LEU A 9 6.62 6.95 8.39
CA LEU A 9 5.40 6.53 7.68
C LEU A 9 5.07 7.40 6.46
N PHE A 10 5.21 8.73 6.55
CA PHE A 10 4.77 9.65 5.50
C PHE A 10 5.90 10.50 4.88
N GLY A 11 7.13 10.30 5.32
CA GLY A 11 8.33 10.97 4.82
C GLY A 11 8.87 12.07 5.74
N VAL A 12 10.14 12.42 5.53
CA VAL A 12 10.92 13.28 6.43
C VAL A 12 10.31 14.67 6.67
N LYS A 13 9.51 15.20 5.73
CA LYS A 13 8.87 16.52 5.87
C LYS A 13 7.43 16.40 6.37
N ALA A 14 6.99 15.23 6.81
CA ALA A 14 5.68 15.07 7.43
C ALA A 14 5.66 15.78 8.80
N VAL A 15 4.61 16.57 9.04
CA VAL A 15 4.43 17.33 10.29
C VAL A 15 2.99 17.19 10.75
N GLN A 16 2.82 17.03 12.06
CA GLN A 16 1.51 17.03 12.70
C GLN A 16 1.47 18.12 13.78
N THR A 17 0.38 18.88 13.80
CA THR A 17 0.01 19.83 14.85
C THR A 17 -1.28 19.37 15.52
N SER A 18 -1.81 20.17 16.45
CA SER A 18 -3.10 19.90 17.09
C SER A 18 -4.28 19.88 16.11
N ASP A 19 -4.16 20.55 14.97
CA ASP A 19 -5.24 20.77 14.00
C ASP A 19 -4.94 20.27 12.58
N LYS A 20 -3.68 19.92 12.27
CA LYS A 20 -3.25 19.56 10.92
C LYS A 20 -2.33 18.35 10.92
N LEU A 21 -2.47 17.56 9.85
CA LEU A 21 -1.48 16.62 9.38
C LEU A 21 -1.04 17.08 7.98
N ILE A 22 0.23 17.39 7.82
CA ILE A 22 0.82 17.88 6.56
C ILE A 22 1.77 16.81 6.05
N ILE A 23 1.43 16.23 4.90
CA ILE A 23 2.27 15.31 4.14
C ILE A 23 2.74 16.05 2.89
N ASN A 24 4.05 16.17 2.72
CA ASN A 24 4.60 16.86 1.56
C ASN A 24 4.52 15.96 0.32
N LYS A 25 3.95 16.48 -0.79
CA LYS A 25 3.82 15.72 -2.04
C LYS A 25 5.16 15.19 -2.57
N SER A 26 6.26 15.91 -2.32
CA SER A 26 7.61 15.47 -2.70
C SER A 26 8.02 14.16 -2.05
N ASP A 27 7.51 13.89 -0.85
CA ASP A 27 7.91 12.72 -0.08
C ASP A 27 7.18 11.47 -0.59
N LEU A 28 6.11 11.65 -1.38
CA LEU A 28 5.35 10.60 -2.04
C LEU A 28 5.87 10.26 -3.45
N SER A 29 7.00 10.86 -3.89
CA SER A 29 7.55 10.61 -5.22
C SER A 29 8.13 9.20 -5.37
N LEU A 30 8.54 8.55 -4.27
CA LEU A 30 8.99 7.15 -4.28
C LEU A 30 7.90 6.18 -4.72
N VAL A 31 6.63 6.51 -4.46
CA VAL A 31 5.47 5.71 -4.85
C VAL A 31 4.84 6.20 -6.17
N GLY A 32 5.58 6.99 -6.95
CA GLY A 32 5.18 7.41 -8.30
C GLY A 32 4.34 8.68 -8.38
N LEU A 33 4.14 9.42 -7.28
CA LEU A 33 3.46 10.72 -7.35
C LEU A 33 4.42 11.78 -7.92
N THR A 34 4.12 12.29 -9.10
CA THR A 34 4.73 13.54 -9.59
C THR A 34 4.03 14.73 -8.94
N PRO A 35 4.71 15.53 -8.09
CA PRO A 35 4.08 16.65 -7.41
C PRO A 35 3.71 17.75 -8.41
N THR A 36 2.42 18.10 -8.45
CA THR A 36 1.92 19.23 -9.24
C THR A 36 0.90 20.02 -8.43
N THR A 37 0.57 21.24 -8.87
CA THR A 37 -0.51 22.03 -8.25
C THR A 37 -1.87 21.35 -8.39
N ASN A 38 -2.07 20.56 -9.45
CA ASN A 38 -3.36 19.99 -9.86
C ASN A 38 -3.43 18.45 -9.75
N ASN A 39 -2.69 17.82 -8.83
CA ASN A 39 -2.88 16.39 -8.58
C ASN A 39 -4.34 16.12 -8.14
N ARG A 40 -4.98 15.12 -8.75
CA ARG A 40 -6.35 14.73 -8.41
C ARG A 40 -6.40 14.16 -7.00
N ALA A 41 -7.53 14.34 -6.31
CA ALA A 41 -7.71 13.82 -4.95
C ALA A 41 -7.43 12.31 -4.85
N GLN A 42 -7.89 11.52 -5.83
CA GLN A 42 -7.65 10.08 -5.87
C GLN A 42 -6.16 9.74 -5.99
N GLN A 43 -5.39 10.53 -6.76
CA GLN A 43 -3.95 10.32 -6.88
C GLN A 43 -3.22 10.60 -5.57
N LEU A 44 -3.66 11.63 -4.84
CA LEU A 44 -3.11 11.96 -3.53
C LEU A 44 -3.42 10.86 -2.51
N LEU A 45 -4.66 10.37 -2.48
CA LEU A 45 -5.06 9.28 -1.59
C LEU A 45 -4.27 8.00 -1.87
N VAL A 46 -4.21 7.57 -3.13
CA VAL A 46 -3.46 6.36 -3.53
C VAL A 46 -1.99 6.50 -3.17
N ALA A 47 -1.37 7.66 -3.40
CA ALA A 47 0.03 7.89 -3.05
C ALA A 47 0.27 7.81 -1.53
N ILE A 48 -0.64 8.34 -0.71
CA ILE A 48 -0.53 8.23 0.76
C ILE A 48 -0.64 6.76 1.22
N LEU A 49 -1.57 5.99 0.64
CA LEU A 49 -1.76 4.58 0.99
C LEU A 49 -0.56 3.74 0.57
N LEU A 50 -0.05 3.93 -0.65
CA LEU A 50 1.14 3.24 -1.13
C LEU A 50 2.37 3.59 -0.29
N GLN A 51 2.52 4.86 0.09
CA GLN A 51 3.62 5.30 0.94
C GLN A 51 3.57 4.61 2.30
N ALA A 52 2.39 4.56 2.93
CA ALA A 52 2.22 3.85 4.19
C ALA A 52 2.55 2.36 4.04
N LEU A 53 2.08 1.71 2.96
CA LEU A 53 2.35 0.30 2.69
C LEU A 53 3.85 -0.01 2.58
N ILE A 54 4.60 0.78 1.81
CA ILE A 54 6.03 0.52 1.64
C ILE A 54 6.82 0.75 2.93
N SER A 55 6.33 1.58 3.86
CA SER A 55 7.01 1.81 5.15
C SER A 55 6.89 0.62 6.11
N PHE A 56 6.02 -0.37 5.84
CA PHE A 56 5.92 -1.60 6.64
C PHE A 56 6.80 -2.74 6.14
N GLN A 57 7.47 -2.57 5.00
CA GLN A 57 8.37 -3.55 4.41
C GLN A 57 9.72 -2.92 4.12
N GLY A 58 10.79 -3.71 4.16
CA GLY A 58 12.11 -3.17 3.89
C GLY A 58 13.22 -4.18 4.15
N TYR A 59 14.43 -3.65 4.26
CA TYR A 59 15.61 -4.44 4.61
C TYR A 59 16.14 -4.01 5.96
N LEU A 60 16.70 -4.98 6.69
CA LEU A 60 17.44 -4.66 7.90
C LEU A 60 18.70 -3.89 7.52
N THR A 61 18.96 -2.80 8.24
CA THR A 61 20.12 -1.94 8.01
C THR A 61 20.91 -1.79 9.30
N GLU A 62 22.24 -1.67 9.15
CA GLU A 62 23.14 -1.28 10.23
C GLU A 62 22.94 0.20 10.59
N GLU A 63 23.49 0.65 11.73
CA GLU A 63 23.48 2.07 12.11
C GLU A 63 24.12 2.99 11.05
N ASN A 64 25.01 2.45 10.23
CA ASN A 64 25.68 3.16 9.14
C ASN A 64 24.82 3.24 7.85
N GLY A 65 23.64 2.64 7.83
CA GLY A 65 22.73 2.59 6.68
C GLY A 65 23.04 1.48 5.66
N ASN A 66 24.02 0.62 5.92
CA ASN A 66 24.30 -0.54 5.07
C ASN A 66 23.24 -1.62 5.28
N ILE A 67 22.82 -2.27 4.19
CA ILE A 67 21.87 -3.39 4.25
C ILE A 67 22.57 -4.62 4.83
N ILE A 68 21.93 -5.26 5.80
CA ILE A 68 22.37 -6.53 6.36
C ILE A 68 22.04 -7.65 5.36
N THR A 69 23.04 -8.45 5.03
CA THR A 69 22.92 -9.59 4.10
C THR A 69 23.16 -10.92 4.80
N ASP A 70 22.62 -11.99 4.24
CA ASP A 70 22.95 -13.37 4.62
C ASP A 70 24.39 -13.75 4.20
N GLU A 71 24.82 -14.97 4.50
CA GLU A 71 26.14 -15.51 4.13
C GLU A 71 26.37 -15.61 2.62
N ASN A 72 25.32 -15.54 1.81
CA ASN A 72 25.37 -15.58 0.35
C ASN A 72 25.32 -14.17 -0.27
N GLY A 73 25.22 -13.12 0.54
CA GLY A 73 25.11 -11.74 0.10
C GLY A 73 23.68 -11.30 -0.27
N ASN A 74 22.65 -12.07 0.06
CA ASN A 74 21.27 -11.67 -0.17
C ASN A 74 20.78 -10.74 0.95
N PRO A 75 20.10 -9.62 0.63
CA PRO A 75 19.49 -8.74 1.62
C PRO A 75 18.47 -9.46 2.52
N ILE A 76 18.59 -9.26 3.83
CA ILE A 76 17.61 -9.77 4.79
C ILE A 76 16.47 -8.76 4.90
N GLY A 77 15.31 -9.16 4.37
CA GLY A 77 14.09 -8.35 4.36
C GLY A 77 13.19 -8.58 5.57
N TYR A 78 12.27 -7.65 5.78
CA TYR A 78 11.10 -7.82 6.64
C TYR A 78 9.86 -7.33 5.91
N ASP A 79 8.73 -7.94 6.23
CA ASP A 79 7.40 -7.49 5.80
C ASP A 79 6.46 -7.59 7.00
N ASN A 80 6.13 -6.43 7.57
CA ASN A 80 5.19 -6.30 8.67
C ASN A 80 3.81 -5.86 8.19
N SER A 81 3.54 -5.84 6.88
CA SER A 81 2.24 -5.42 6.33
C SER A 81 1.10 -6.30 6.86
N GLN A 82 1.36 -7.58 7.16
CA GLN A 82 0.34 -8.48 7.72
C GLN A 82 0.03 -8.22 9.21
N LEU A 83 0.89 -7.50 9.94
CA LEU A 83 0.66 -7.15 11.34
C LEU A 83 -0.27 -5.94 11.47
N TYR A 84 -0.52 -5.22 10.37
CA TYR A 84 -1.34 -4.03 10.33
C TYR A 84 -2.39 -4.20 9.23
N GLU A 85 -3.66 -4.27 9.61
CA GLU A 85 -4.75 -4.24 8.65
C GLU A 85 -4.83 -2.83 8.04
N LEU A 86 -4.07 -2.58 6.95
CA LEU A 86 -3.95 -1.23 6.38
C LEU A 86 -5.22 -0.82 5.65
N LEU A 87 -5.67 -1.67 4.72
CA LEU A 87 -6.85 -1.43 3.91
C LEU A 87 -7.20 -2.66 3.06
N GLU A 88 -8.33 -3.31 3.33
CA GLU A 88 -8.92 -4.27 2.38
C GLU A 88 -9.81 -3.49 1.40
N ILE A 89 -9.30 -3.19 0.20
CA ILE A 89 -10.12 -2.58 -0.87
C ILE A 89 -10.65 -3.69 -1.77
N ILE A 90 -11.88 -4.11 -1.50
CA ILE A 90 -12.63 -4.96 -2.43
C ILE A 90 -13.21 -4.07 -3.52
N HIS A 91 -12.54 -4.03 -4.68
CA HIS A 91 -13.07 -3.34 -5.84
C HIS A 91 -14.08 -4.23 -6.57
N TRP A 92 -15.26 -3.68 -6.85
CA TRP A 92 -16.28 -4.34 -7.63
C TRP A 92 -16.15 -3.91 -9.08
N GLY A 93 -15.54 -4.75 -9.91
CA GLY A 93 -15.42 -4.51 -11.36
C GLY A 93 -16.72 -4.84 -12.10
N VAL A 94 -16.99 -4.13 -13.20
CA VAL A 94 -18.06 -4.52 -14.12
C VAL A 94 -17.63 -5.81 -14.82
N TYR A 95 -18.38 -6.89 -14.61
CA TYR A 95 -18.18 -8.13 -15.35
C TYR A 95 -18.86 -8.06 -16.72
N ILE A 96 -18.08 -8.23 -17.79
CA ILE A 96 -18.57 -8.31 -19.16
C ILE A 96 -18.33 -9.75 -19.64
N PRO A 97 -19.36 -10.62 -19.69
CA PRO A 97 -19.19 -11.98 -20.17
C PRO A 97 -18.88 -12.02 -21.67
N ASP A 98 -18.01 -12.93 -22.07
CA ASP A 98 -17.70 -13.20 -23.47
C ASP A 98 -18.97 -13.52 -24.27
N GLY A 99 -19.16 -12.81 -25.40
CA GLY A 99 -20.30 -12.97 -26.30
C GLY A 99 -21.49 -12.03 -26.07
N TYR A 100 -21.48 -11.18 -25.04
CA TYR A 100 -22.52 -10.17 -24.82
C TYR A 100 -21.99 -8.76 -25.05
N THR A 101 -22.19 -8.21 -26.26
CA THR A 101 -21.54 -6.95 -26.64
C THR A 101 -22.24 -5.67 -26.16
N ASN A 102 -23.49 -5.67 -25.70
CA ASN A 102 -24.23 -4.41 -25.57
C ASN A 102 -25.00 -4.18 -24.25
N ARG A 103 -24.76 -4.95 -23.17
CA ARG A 103 -25.50 -4.74 -21.90
C ARG A 103 -24.59 -4.86 -20.68
N ILE A 104 -24.39 -3.74 -20.00
CA ILE A 104 -23.81 -3.69 -18.65
C ILE A 104 -24.79 -4.40 -17.71
N ARG A 105 -24.35 -5.48 -17.05
CA ARG A 105 -25.15 -6.16 -16.02
C ARG A 105 -24.79 -5.61 -14.65
N ASN A 106 -25.73 -4.92 -14.01
CA ASN A 106 -25.64 -4.52 -12.60
C ASN A 106 -26.11 -5.67 -11.70
N GLN A 107 -25.46 -6.84 -11.79
CA GLN A 107 -25.85 -8.05 -11.07
C GLN A 107 -24.65 -8.64 -10.34
N PHE A 108 -24.90 -9.23 -9.17
CA PHE A 108 -23.91 -10.02 -8.44
C PHE A 108 -23.72 -11.36 -9.15
N ILE A 109 -22.49 -11.70 -9.55
CA ILE A 109 -22.17 -12.93 -10.27
C ILE A 109 -21.13 -13.71 -9.45
N ILE A 110 -21.50 -14.92 -9.02
CA ILE A 110 -20.61 -15.85 -8.32
C ILE A 110 -20.22 -16.93 -9.33
N HIS A 111 -18.93 -17.00 -9.68
CA HIS A 111 -18.42 -17.98 -10.66
C HIS A 111 -18.34 -19.40 -10.08
N SER A 112 -17.93 -19.51 -8.83
CA SER A 112 -17.95 -20.75 -8.08
C SER A 112 -17.99 -20.43 -6.60
N TYR A 113 -18.60 -21.33 -5.84
CA TYR A 113 -18.51 -21.38 -4.40
C TYR A 113 -17.80 -22.70 -4.09
N VAL A 114 -16.63 -22.61 -3.46
CA VAL A 114 -15.89 -23.77 -2.97
C VAL A 114 -16.01 -23.74 -1.45
N LEU A 115 -16.58 -24.80 -0.88
CA LEU A 115 -16.46 -25.07 0.54
C LEU A 115 -15.01 -25.47 0.79
N ASP A 116 -14.31 -24.68 1.59
CA ASP A 116 -13.05 -25.14 2.17
C ASP A 116 -13.40 -26.34 3.06
N ASN A 117 -13.03 -27.53 2.61
CA ASN A 117 -13.09 -28.71 3.46
C ASN A 117 -11.90 -28.60 4.40
N ASP A 118 -12.15 -28.21 5.65
CA ASP A 118 -11.18 -28.29 6.74
C ASP A 118 -10.46 -29.66 6.71
N PRO A 119 -9.12 -29.71 6.62
CA PRO A 119 -8.41 -30.95 6.81
C PRO A 119 -8.43 -31.28 8.30
N ASN A 120 -9.18 -32.33 8.66
CA ASN A 120 -9.10 -32.98 9.98
C ASN A 120 -7.66 -33.37 10.33
#